data_AF-A0A9D2DD46-F1
#
_entry.id   AF-A0A9D2DD46-F1
#
_cell.length_a   1.000
_cell.length_b   1.000
_cell.length_c   1.000
_cell.angle_alpha   90.00
_cell.angle_beta   90.00
_cell.angle_gamma   90.00
#
_symmetry.space_group_name_H-M   'P 1'
#
loop_
_entity.id
_entity.type
_entity.pdbx_description
1 polymer ?
#
loop_
_entity_poly.entity_id
_entity_poly.type
_entity_poly.pdbx_seq_one_letter_code
_entity_poly.pdbx_strand_id
1 'polypeptide(L)'
;MTASLTAIAESLLNPQGRFRTLRGVVPVTDACGVPRYRTEQGFVLFDLLLDNRPVRAVFATDDTPLAPPPPLPRDHPFVASLRLLRREVLLYPDDGRPVRSDLLVEELPQESQPFGDFLRTHLNRNDRRPVRRLLQQLPEMADALADTLPHPRIDRRTLLVAAPDHRPLITGYGYLTARRDDPPAVALLQLALLLHAALGAPDHYACLKGLTRREAPRLWQALRLQGEFGRTAPLAEAAALLSTPTPDATAARALLADLARLPFAPMPLLAGLLGDMTPGSPSPPVPDPLPVEDDSLRIDFSDCDEVCPRADTLIRYRRGNRWGFADRHGRPLGTETFLEADDFYEGRAAVRTASGWGLLRRDGTYALPPDREQLSWHGPDNVATASRDGLWHLYDRCGRQLTAEGADWMGDPSEGRLLIRRGGRFGFIGLDGRPVTTLRFDEAYSFRNGRAAVRIRGEWFQIDPDGHRIN
;
A
#
# COMPACT_ATOMS: atom_id res chain seq x y z
N MET A 1 -3.57 18.84 2.72
CA MET A 1 -3.90 18.29 1.37
C MET A 1 -3.36 16.89 1.32
N THR A 2 -4.21 15.95 1.69
CA THR A 2 -3.91 14.53 1.75
C THR A 2 -4.09 13.90 0.38
N ALA A 3 -3.12 13.10 -0.04
CA ALA A 3 -3.23 12.37 -1.29
C ALA A 3 -4.27 11.25 -1.16
N SER A 4 -5.09 11.05 -2.18
CA SER A 4 -6.06 9.95 -2.22
C SER A 4 -5.35 8.59 -2.21
N LEU A 5 -6.04 7.54 -1.75
CA LEU A 5 -5.55 6.16 -1.80
C LEU A 5 -5.06 5.79 -3.20
N THR A 6 -5.83 6.19 -4.22
CA THR A 6 -5.51 5.99 -5.63
C THR A 6 -4.20 6.67 -6.02
N ALA A 7 -4.01 7.94 -5.62
CA ALA A 7 -2.77 8.67 -5.89
C ALA A 7 -1.54 8.01 -5.24
N ILE A 8 -1.70 7.48 -4.02
CA ILE A 8 -0.63 6.73 -3.34
C ILE A 8 -0.31 5.44 -4.10
N ALA A 9 -1.33 4.64 -4.42
CA ALA A 9 -1.16 3.38 -5.14
C ALA A 9 -0.53 3.57 -6.53
N GLU A 10 -0.96 4.58 -7.30
CA GLU A 10 -0.36 4.94 -8.60
C GLU A 10 1.14 5.26 -8.47
N SER A 11 1.52 6.09 -7.50
CA SER A 11 2.92 6.44 -7.25
C SER A 11 3.76 5.24 -6.81
N LEU A 12 3.18 4.28 -6.09
CA LEU A 12 3.88 3.06 -5.68
C LEU A 12 4.10 2.10 -6.85
N LEU A 13 3.15 2.00 -7.78
CA LEU A 13 3.28 1.18 -9.00
C LEU A 13 4.31 1.72 -9.98
N ASN A 14 4.61 3.02 -9.91
CA ASN A 14 5.56 3.69 -10.78
C ASN A 14 6.67 4.37 -9.96
N PRO A 15 7.54 3.61 -9.26
CA PRO A 15 8.43 4.14 -8.23
C PRO A 15 9.59 5.01 -8.76
N GLN A 16 9.87 4.98 -10.07
CA GLN A 16 10.97 5.72 -10.68
C GLN A 16 10.78 7.23 -10.50
N GLY A 17 11.79 7.91 -9.94
CA GLY A 17 11.71 9.35 -9.65
C GLY A 17 10.79 9.75 -8.48
N ARG A 18 10.00 8.82 -7.91
CA ARG A 18 9.02 9.13 -6.84
C ARG A 18 9.65 9.25 -5.48
N PHE A 19 10.64 8.42 -5.21
CA PHE A 19 11.31 8.36 -3.91
C PHE A 19 12.55 9.24 -3.90
N ARG A 20 12.65 10.12 -2.91
CA ARG A 20 13.80 11.02 -2.76
C ARG A 20 15.05 10.23 -2.41
N THR A 21 14.96 9.38 -1.40
CA THR A 21 16.09 8.66 -0.82
C THR A 21 16.00 7.14 -1.00
N LEU A 22 14.79 6.57 -1.00
CA LEU A 22 14.61 5.12 -1.18
C LEU A 22 14.94 4.69 -2.62
N ARG A 23 15.50 3.48 -2.75
CA ARG A 23 15.84 2.80 -4.00
C ARG A 23 15.38 1.34 -3.91
N GLY A 24 15.24 0.67 -5.06
CA GLY A 24 14.81 -0.73 -5.08
C GLY A 24 13.41 -0.96 -4.50
N VAL A 25 12.53 0.05 -4.59
CA VAL A 25 11.15 -0.05 -4.10
C VAL A 25 10.32 -0.84 -5.10
N VAL A 26 9.73 -1.94 -4.64
CA VAL A 26 8.82 -2.77 -5.44
C VAL A 26 7.55 -3.01 -4.62
N PRO A 27 6.37 -2.57 -5.09
CA PRO A 27 5.13 -2.86 -4.37
C PRO A 27 4.80 -4.35 -4.42
N VAL A 28 4.36 -4.91 -3.30
CA VAL A 28 3.79 -6.26 -3.27
C VAL A 28 2.36 -6.15 -3.77
N THR A 29 2.08 -6.75 -4.92
CA THR A 29 0.74 -6.71 -5.51
C THR A 29 -0.05 -7.97 -5.24
N ASP A 30 -1.37 -7.87 -5.32
CA ASP A 30 -2.24 -9.03 -5.45
C ASP A 30 -2.10 -9.68 -6.84
N ALA A 31 -2.98 -10.63 -7.13
CA ALA A 31 -3.02 -11.27 -8.44
C ALA A 31 -3.21 -10.22 -9.55
N CYS A 32 -4.15 -9.29 -9.39
CA CYS A 32 -4.53 -8.27 -10.36
C CYS A 32 -3.45 -7.19 -10.60
N GLY A 33 -2.37 -7.20 -9.85
CA GLY A 33 -1.31 -6.19 -9.94
C GLY A 33 -1.60 -4.95 -9.11
N VAL A 34 -2.63 -4.97 -8.27
CA VAL A 34 -2.94 -3.86 -7.37
C VAL A 34 -2.08 -3.97 -6.12
N PRO A 35 -1.43 -2.88 -5.65
CA PRO A 35 -0.64 -2.91 -4.44
C PRO A 35 -1.47 -3.39 -3.25
N ARG A 36 -0.97 -4.36 -2.49
CA ARG A 36 -1.65 -4.84 -1.29
C ARG A 36 -1.58 -3.75 -0.24
N TYR A 37 -2.74 -3.37 0.28
CA TYR A 37 -2.84 -2.38 1.33
C TYR A 37 -3.83 -2.77 2.42
N ARG A 38 -3.71 -2.10 3.57
CA ARG A 38 -4.68 -2.13 4.67
C ARG A 38 -4.90 -0.71 5.17
N THR A 39 -6.12 -0.43 5.62
CA THR A 39 -6.46 0.84 6.26
C THR A 39 -6.67 0.64 7.75
N GLU A 40 -5.99 1.43 8.58
CA GLU A 40 -6.09 1.38 10.04
C GLU A 40 -6.03 2.80 10.61
N GLN A 41 -7.05 3.23 11.34
CA GLN A 41 -7.05 4.47 12.16
C GLN A 41 -6.41 5.71 11.49
N GLY A 42 -6.89 6.12 10.31
CA GLY A 42 -6.35 7.31 9.62
C GLY A 42 -5.06 7.05 8.84
N PHE A 43 -4.57 5.81 8.79
CA PHE A 43 -3.43 5.40 7.99
C PHE A 43 -3.80 4.39 6.91
N VAL A 44 -3.04 4.44 5.81
CA VAL A 44 -2.98 3.37 4.81
C VAL A 44 -1.58 2.77 4.82
N LEU A 45 -1.53 1.45 4.85
CA LEU A 45 -0.32 0.68 4.96
C LEU A 45 -0.19 -0.21 3.71
N PHE A 46 0.87 -0.02 2.94
CA PHE A 46 1.19 -0.82 1.76
C PHE A 46 2.32 -1.80 2.05
N ASP A 47 2.17 -3.04 1.61
CA ASP A 47 3.26 -4.02 1.68
C ASP A 47 4.20 -3.81 0.49
N LEU A 48 5.50 -3.60 0.74
CA LEU A 48 6.53 -3.35 -0.27
C LEU A 48 7.74 -4.27 -0.05
N LEU A 49 8.57 -4.40 -1.08
CA LEU A 49 9.94 -4.88 -0.99
C LEU A 49 10.89 -3.69 -1.20
N LEU A 50 11.86 -3.53 -0.31
CA LEU A 50 12.95 -2.57 -0.43
C LEU A 50 14.26 -3.34 -0.55
N ASP A 51 14.87 -3.36 -1.74
CA ASP A 51 16.04 -4.20 -2.03
C ASP A 51 15.80 -5.67 -1.62
N ASN A 52 14.66 -6.23 -2.02
CA ASN A 52 14.17 -7.58 -1.67
C ASN A 52 13.85 -7.83 -0.18
N ARG A 53 13.88 -6.80 0.68
CA ARG A 53 13.48 -6.93 2.08
C ARG A 53 12.03 -6.47 2.28
N PRO A 54 11.17 -7.24 2.96
CA PRO A 54 9.79 -6.84 3.17
C PRO A 54 9.73 -5.65 4.13
N VAL A 55 8.98 -4.64 3.73
CA VAL A 55 8.69 -3.46 4.53
C VAL A 55 7.21 -3.12 4.39
N ARG A 56 6.70 -2.36 5.35
CA ARG A 56 5.39 -1.73 5.25
C ARG A 56 5.55 -0.22 5.15
N ALA A 57 5.03 0.34 4.07
CA ALA A 57 4.98 1.77 3.84
C ALA A 57 3.68 2.33 4.41
N VAL A 58 3.80 3.22 5.38
CA VAL A 58 2.67 3.81 6.09
C VAL A 58 2.53 5.27 5.68
N PHE A 59 1.33 5.61 5.21
CA PHE A 59 0.94 6.96 4.82
C PHE A 59 -0.23 7.42 5.68
N ALA A 60 -0.25 8.70 6.02
CA ALA A 60 -1.43 9.34 6.59
C ALA A 60 -2.51 9.51 5.51
N THR A 61 -3.76 9.23 5.86
CA THR A 61 -4.94 9.38 4.98
C THR A 61 -5.81 10.57 5.35
N ASP A 62 -5.55 11.20 6.49
CA ASP A 62 -6.09 12.49 6.91
C ASP A 62 -4.96 13.53 7.07
N ASP A 63 -5.30 14.76 7.42
CA ASP A 63 -4.30 15.80 7.67
C ASP A 63 -3.51 15.58 8.98
N THR A 64 -3.66 14.44 9.68
CA THR A 64 -2.83 14.10 10.85
C THR A 64 -1.42 13.76 10.39
N PRO A 65 -0.39 14.54 10.73
CA PRO A 65 0.96 14.26 10.28
C PRO A 65 1.52 12.99 10.93
N LEU A 66 2.33 12.24 10.18
CA LEU A 66 3.10 11.13 10.74
C LEU A 66 4.05 11.67 11.83
N ALA A 67 3.82 11.22 13.06
CA ALA A 67 4.66 11.51 14.20
C ALA A 67 5.95 10.67 14.14
N PRO A 68 7.08 11.19 14.68
CA PRO A 68 8.25 10.35 14.86
C PRO A 68 7.91 9.18 15.78
N PRO A 69 8.43 7.97 15.50
CA PRO A 69 8.20 6.83 16.38
C PRO A 69 8.79 7.13 17.77
N PRO A 70 8.23 6.54 18.85
CA PRO A 70 8.78 6.66 20.18
C PRO A 70 10.25 6.22 20.21
N PRO A 71 11.09 6.78 21.08
CA PRO A 71 12.48 6.37 21.21
C PRO A 71 12.55 4.90 21.64
N LEU A 72 12.90 4.04 20.70
CA LEU A 72 13.20 2.63 20.93
C LEU A 72 14.68 2.38 20.61
N PRO A 73 15.33 1.43 21.32
CA PRO A 73 16.61 0.89 20.86
C PRO A 73 16.50 0.44 19.40
N ARG A 74 17.54 0.69 18.62
CA ARG A 74 17.66 0.08 17.29
C ARG A 74 17.60 -1.44 17.45
N ASP A 75 16.85 -2.10 16.57
CA ASP A 75 16.71 -3.56 16.53
C ASP A 75 16.12 -4.15 17.82
N HIS A 76 15.09 -3.50 18.38
CA HIS A 76 14.35 -4.02 19.52
C HIS A 76 13.80 -5.44 19.23
N PRO A 77 14.02 -6.43 20.11
CA PRO A 77 13.78 -7.85 19.80
C PRO A 77 12.32 -8.20 19.51
N PHE A 78 11.36 -7.40 20.01
CA PHE A 78 9.93 -7.67 19.89
C PHE A 78 9.12 -6.55 19.22
N VAL A 79 9.78 -5.50 18.70
CA VAL A 79 9.09 -4.37 18.04
C VAL A 79 9.76 -4.10 16.71
N ALA A 80 8.96 -4.03 15.65
CA ALA A 80 9.44 -3.74 14.30
C ALA A 80 10.14 -2.38 14.25
N SER A 81 11.28 -2.32 13.56
CA SER A 81 12.04 -1.09 13.36
C SER A 81 11.25 -0.11 12.49
N LEU A 82 11.22 1.16 12.90
CA LEU A 82 10.46 2.22 12.24
C LEU A 82 11.37 3.38 11.83
N ARG A 83 11.19 3.86 10.61
CA ARG A 83 11.94 5.00 10.08
C ARG A 83 10.99 6.00 9.42
N LEU A 84 10.88 7.19 10.01
CA LEU A 84 10.14 8.30 9.43
C LEU A 84 11.02 9.04 8.41
N LEU A 85 10.55 9.12 7.18
CA LEU A 85 11.18 9.82 6.07
C LEU A 85 10.31 11.01 5.67
N ARG A 86 10.80 12.21 5.96
CA ARG A 86 10.10 13.45 5.63
C ARG A 86 10.14 13.72 4.13
N ARG A 87 9.01 14.12 3.55
CA ARG A 87 8.87 14.52 2.14
C ARG A 87 9.52 13.52 1.19
N GLU A 88 9.30 12.24 1.46
CA GLU A 88 10.01 11.15 0.79
C GLU A 88 9.37 10.81 -0.55
N VAL A 89 8.04 10.73 -0.60
CA VAL A 89 7.32 10.22 -1.77
C VAL A 89 6.68 11.36 -2.53
N LEU A 90 6.92 11.43 -3.84
CA LEU A 90 6.22 12.32 -4.75
C LEU A 90 4.89 11.71 -5.17
N LEU A 91 3.80 12.32 -4.72
CA LEU A 91 2.43 11.94 -5.03
C LEU A 91 1.83 12.94 -6.02
N TYR A 92 0.89 12.46 -6.84
CA TYR A 92 0.10 13.29 -7.73
C TYR A 92 -1.37 13.16 -7.35
N PRO A 93 -1.89 14.05 -6.50
CA PRO A 93 -3.31 14.13 -6.19
C PRO A 93 -4.14 14.46 -7.44
N ASP A 94 -5.46 14.36 -7.31
CA ASP A 94 -6.41 14.56 -8.40
C ASP A 94 -6.39 16.01 -8.96
N ASP A 95 -5.87 16.98 -8.19
CA ASP A 95 -5.66 18.37 -8.62
C ASP A 95 -4.47 18.57 -9.59
N GLY A 96 -3.73 17.49 -9.86
CA GLY A 96 -2.60 17.44 -10.78
C GLY A 96 -1.32 18.08 -10.25
N ARG A 97 -1.31 18.65 -9.05
CA ARG A 97 -0.11 19.33 -8.50
C ARG A 97 0.73 18.33 -7.71
N PRO A 98 1.99 18.05 -8.11
CA PRO A 98 2.83 17.14 -7.35
C PRO A 98 3.05 17.61 -5.91
N VAL A 99 2.84 16.72 -4.95
CA VAL A 99 3.08 16.97 -3.52
C VAL A 99 4.05 15.93 -2.98
N ARG A 100 5.05 16.36 -2.22
CA ARG A 100 5.90 15.44 -1.45
C ARG A 100 5.21 15.10 -0.14
N SER A 101 4.95 13.82 0.08
CA SER A 101 4.38 13.29 1.33
C SER A 101 5.43 12.65 2.21
N ASP A 102 5.19 12.67 3.51
CA ASP A 102 5.96 11.92 4.49
C ASP A 102 5.64 10.43 4.37
N LEU A 103 6.63 9.59 4.68
CA LEU A 103 6.52 8.15 4.65
C LEU A 103 7.13 7.56 5.92
N LEU A 104 6.36 6.74 6.62
CA LEU A 104 6.89 5.91 7.70
C LEU A 104 7.15 4.51 7.14
N VAL A 105 8.38 4.04 7.22
CA VAL A 105 8.79 2.70 6.80
C VAL A 105 8.91 1.82 8.03
N GLU A 106 8.12 0.76 8.07
CA GLU A 106 8.21 -0.29 9.07
C GLU A 106 8.92 -1.50 8.47
N GLU A 107 10.06 -1.88 9.04
CA GLU A 107 10.86 -3.00 8.56
C GLU A 107 10.30 -4.33 9.10
N LEU A 108 10.07 -5.29 8.20
CA LEU A 108 9.51 -6.59 8.55
C LEU A 108 10.58 -7.68 8.42
N PRO A 109 10.56 -8.73 9.27
CA PRO A 109 11.44 -9.88 9.09
C PRO A 109 11.12 -10.59 7.76
N GLN A 110 12.18 -11.02 7.07
CA GLN A 110 12.08 -11.64 5.74
C GLN A 110 11.17 -12.86 5.71
N GLU A 111 11.24 -13.68 6.76
CA GLU A 111 10.34 -14.82 6.97
C GLU A 111 9.44 -14.53 8.17
N SER A 112 8.31 -13.89 7.94
CA SER A 112 7.30 -13.66 8.97
C SER A 112 5.89 -13.88 8.43
N GLN A 113 4.98 -14.25 9.31
CA GLN A 113 3.57 -14.40 8.97
C GLN A 113 2.65 -13.73 10.00
N PRO A 114 1.46 -13.25 9.59
CA PRO A 114 0.47 -12.71 10.53
C PRO A 114 0.12 -13.72 11.63
N PHE A 115 -0.01 -13.26 12.86
CA PHE A 115 -0.27 -14.12 14.02
C PHE A 115 -1.51 -15.03 13.84
N GLY A 116 -2.59 -14.50 13.25
CA GLY A 116 -3.78 -15.30 12.96
C GLY A 116 -3.54 -16.43 11.94
N ASP A 117 -2.70 -16.19 10.94
CA ASP A 117 -2.34 -17.18 9.92
C ASP A 117 -1.38 -18.24 10.49
N PHE A 118 -0.44 -17.81 11.34
CA PHE A 118 0.42 -18.71 12.12
C PHE A 118 -0.41 -19.72 12.92
N LEU A 119 -1.33 -19.22 13.75
CA LEU A 119 -2.17 -20.08 14.58
C LEU A 119 -3.04 -21.00 13.74
N ARG A 120 -3.74 -20.48 12.73
CA ARG A 120 -4.57 -21.32 11.85
C ARG A 120 -3.76 -22.45 11.22
N THR A 121 -2.57 -22.15 10.72
CA THR A 121 -1.70 -23.13 10.05
C THR A 121 -1.31 -24.26 10.99
N HIS A 122 -0.88 -23.92 12.21
CA HIS A 122 -0.37 -24.91 13.16
C HIS A 122 -1.49 -25.66 13.90
N LEU A 123 -2.59 -24.99 14.25
CA LEU A 123 -3.76 -25.63 14.86
C LEU A 123 -4.41 -26.65 13.90
N ASN A 124 -4.61 -26.28 12.63
CA ASN A 124 -5.19 -27.19 11.63
C ASN A 124 -4.31 -28.42 11.37
N ARG A 125 -2.99 -28.30 11.52
CA ARG A 125 -2.03 -29.40 11.39
C ARG A 125 -1.83 -30.18 12.69
N ASN A 126 -2.52 -29.79 13.77
CA ASN A 126 -2.31 -30.27 15.13
C ASN A 126 -0.84 -30.20 15.58
N ASP A 127 -0.08 -29.25 15.03
CA ASP A 127 1.33 -29.03 15.38
C ASP A 127 1.44 -27.99 16.50
N ARG A 128 1.57 -28.48 17.73
CA ARG A 128 1.57 -27.63 18.93
C ARG A 128 2.94 -27.03 19.25
N ARG A 129 4.03 -27.55 18.65
CA ARG A 129 5.40 -27.15 19.02
C ARG A 129 5.68 -25.68 18.68
N PRO A 130 5.30 -25.15 17.51
CA PRO A 130 5.51 -23.74 17.17
C PRO A 130 4.73 -22.80 18.08
N VAL A 131 3.47 -23.12 18.37
CA VAL A 131 2.63 -22.32 19.28
C VAL A 131 3.20 -22.34 20.70
N ARG A 132 3.79 -23.47 21.12
CA ARG A 132 4.54 -23.55 22.39
C ARG A 132 5.70 -22.57 22.45
N ARG A 133 6.53 -22.57 21.41
CA ARG A 133 7.71 -21.70 21.33
C ARG A 133 7.30 -20.23 21.41
N LEU A 134 6.25 -19.84 20.69
CA LEU A 134 5.70 -18.49 20.77
C LEU A 134 5.27 -18.14 22.20
N LEU A 135 4.52 -19.03 22.87
CA LEU A 135 4.04 -18.81 24.23
C LEU A 135 5.21 -18.67 25.23
N GLN A 136 6.28 -19.43 25.03
CA GLN A 136 7.49 -19.40 25.85
C GLN A 136 8.28 -18.10 25.73
N GLN A 137 8.07 -17.31 24.67
CA GLN A 137 8.75 -16.02 24.48
C GLN A 137 7.95 -14.83 25.04
N LEU A 138 6.69 -15.01 25.41
CA LEU A 138 5.86 -13.92 25.95
C LEU A 138 6.39 -13.32 27.27
N PRO A 139 6.99 -14.08 28.21
CA PRO A 139 7.60 -13.49 29.40
C PRO A 139 8.77 -12.55 29.07
N GLU A 140 9.69 -12.98 28.22
CA GLU A 140 10.83 -12.15 27.76
C GLU A 140 10.32 -10.89 27.03
N MET A 141 9.27 -11.02 26.23
CA MET A 141 8.61 -9.90 25.59
C MET A 141 8.00 -8.92 26.59
N ALA A 142 7.38 -9.42 27.67
CA ALA A 142 6.83 -8.57 28.74
C ALA A 142 7.91 -7.81 29.51
N ASP A 143 9.10 -8.39 29.66
CA ASP A 143 10.26 -7.75 30.28
C ASP A 143 10.89 -6.69 29.37
N ALA A 144 10.97 -6.97 28.07
CA ALA A 144 11.54 -6.06 27.08
C ALA A 144 10.68 -4.79 26.86
N LEU A 145 9.35 -4.91 26.93
CA LEU A 145 8.40 -3.82 26.70
C LEU A 145 8.22 -2.90 27.91
N ALA A 146 9.28 -2.69 28.70
CA ALA A 146 9.32 -1.95 29.96
C ALA A 146 8.23 -0.87 30.15
N ASP A 147 7.70 -0.75 31.38
CA ASP A 147 6.54 0.09 31.71
C ASP A 147 6.73 1.60 31.41
N THR A 148 7.93 2.04 31.05
CA THR A 148 8.27 3.43 30.67
C THR A 148 7.97 3.76 29.21
N LEU A 149 7.69 2.77 28.37
CA LEU A 149 7.35 2.96 26.97
C LEU A 149 5.84 3.17 26.79
N PRO A 150 5.39 4.01 25.85
CA PRO A 150 3.99 4.05 25.45
C PRO A 150 3.50 2.64 25.16
N HIS A 151 2.40 2.25 25.80
CA HIS A 151 1.94 0.87 25.75
C HIS A 151 1.60 0.48 24.29
N PRO A 152 2.28 -0.53 23.71
CA PRO A 152 1.98 -0.98 22.37
C PRO A 152 0.58 -1.57 22.31
N ARG A 153 -0.09 -1.40 21.17
CA ARG A 153 -1.26 -2.21 20.87
C ARG A 153 -0.82 -3.66 20.62
N ILE A 154 -1.07 -4.55 21.56
CA ILE A 154 -0.78 -5.99 21.43
C ILE A 154 -2.07 -6.74 21.12
N ASP A 155 -2.29 -7.05 19.84
CA ASP A 155 -3.39 -7.92 19.41
C ASP A 155 -3.01 -8.73 18.17
N ARG A 156 -3.87 -9.65 17.77
CA ARG A 156 -3.68 -10.52 16.59
C ARG A 156 -3.43 -9.81 15.26
N ARG A 157 -3.77 -8.52 15.13
CA ARG A 157 -3.60 -7.71 13.91
C ARG A 157 -2.25 -6.98 13.92
N THR A 158 -1.73 -6.69 15.10
CA THR A 158 -0.44 -6.00 15.27
C THR A 158 0.71 -6.97 15.47
N LEU A 159 0.45 -8.26 15.69
CA LEU A 159 1.50 -9.28 15.84
C LEU A 159 1.82 -10.01 14.53
N LEU A 160 3.12 -10.09 14.23
CA LEU A 160 3.71 -11.05 13.32
C LEU A 160 4.44 -12.14 14.10
N VAL A 161 4.66 -13.29 13.47
CA VAL A 161 5.50 -14.37 14.00
C VAL A 161 6.64 -14.61 13.01
N ALA A 162 7.87 -14.31 13.44
CA ALA A 162 9.09 -14.43 12.65
C ALA A 162 9.68 -15.84 12.74
N ALA A 163 10.19 -16.36 11.63
CA ALA A 163 10.95 -17.59 11.56
C ALA A 163 12.46 -17.30 11.73
N PRO A 164 13.27 -18.31 12.14
CA PRO A 164 12.89 -19.70 12.43
C PRO A 164 12.45 -19.96 13.89
N ASP A 165 12.62 -18.98 14.79
CA ASP A 165 12.39 -19.14 16.23
C ASP A 165 10.93 -18.96 16.67
N HIS A 166 10.04 -18.58 15.75
CA HIS A 166 8.63 -18.24 15.99
C HIS A 166 8.48 -17.05 16.93
N ARG A 167 9.37 -16.06 16.78
CA ARG A 167 9.38 -14.88 17.63
C ARG A 167 8.20 -13.96 17.36
N PRO A 168 7.43 -13.57 18.39
CA PRO A 168 6.39 -12.57 18.24
C PRO A 168 7.02 -11.20 17.98
N LEU A 169 6.51 -10.46 17.01
CA LEU A 169 6.97 -9.11 16.68
C LEU A 169 5.77 -8.17 16.61
N ILE A 170 5.81 -7.08 17.36
CA ILE A 170 4.83 -6.00 17.30
C ILE A 170 5.10 -5.13 16.08
N THR A 171 4.08 -4.93 15.28
CA THR A 171 3.98 -3.94 14.20
C THR A 171 2.95 -2.87 14.61
N GLY A 172 2.97 -1.72 13.95
CA GLY A 172 2.08 -0.62 14.30
C GLY A 172 2.57 0.28 15.42
N TYR A 173 3.78 0.07 15.94
CA TYR A 173 4.21 0.78 17.14
C TYR A 173 4.35 2.28 16.91
N GLY A 174 3.79 3.10 17.81
CA GLY A 174 3.90 4.55 17.72
C GLY A 174 2.89 5.25 16.80
N TYR A 175 2.20 4.54 15.92
CA TYR A 175 1.15 5.12 15.07
C TYR A 175 -0.20 4.40 15.20
N LEU A 176 -0.24 3.14 15.62
CA LEU A 176 -1.48 2.50 16.08
C LEU A 176 -1.59 2.66 17.60
N THR A 177 -2.61 3.38 18.04
CA THR A 177 -2.85 3.59 19.47
C THR A 177 -3.39 2.31 20.11
N ALA A 178 -2.94 2.01 21.32
CA ALA A 178 -3.52 0.94 22.11
C ALA A 178 -4.99 1.22 22.35
N ARG A 179 -5.84 0.18 22.19
CA ARG A 179 -7.29 0.30 22.45
C ARG A 179 -7.60 0.45 23.95
N ARG A 180 -6.62 0.17 24.81
CA ARG A 180 -6.62 0.29 26.27
C ARG A 180 -5.20 0.66 26.68
N ASP A 181 -5.04 1.52 27.68
CA ASP A 181 -3.75 1.74 28.35
C ASP A 181 -3.40 0.53 29.25
N ASP A 182 -3.68 -0.70 28.77
CA ASP A 182 -3.32 -1.90 29.50
C ASP A 182 -1.80 -2.02 29.54
N PRO A 183 -1.22 -2.28 30.72
CA PRO A 183 0.18 -2.61 30.81
C PRO A 183 0.51 -3.80 29.89
N PRO A 184 1.69 -3.82 29.22
CA PRO A 184 2.04 -4.85 28.26
C PRO A 184 1.91 -6.28 28.82
N ALA A 185 2.28 -6.47 30.09
CA ALA A 185 2.13 -7.75 30.79
C ALA A 185 0.68 -8.24 30.86
N VAL A 186 -0.30 -7.33 31.04
CA VAL A 186 -1.72 -7.67 31.08
C VAL A 186 -2.22 -8.08 29.69
N ALA A 187 -1.83 -7.36 28.65
CA ALA A 187 -2.18 -7.69 27.27
C ALA A 187 -1.57 -9.03 26.82
N LEU A 188 -0.31 -9.27 27.19
CA LEU A 188 0.37 -10.54 26.92
C LEU A 188 -0.25 -11.70 27.71
N LEU A 189 -0.71 -11.48 28.95
CA LEU A 189 -1.41 -12.51 29.72
C LEU A 189 -2.74 -12.92 29.05
N GLN A 190 -3.50 -11.96 28.53
CA GLN A 190 -4.71 -12.23 27.73
C GLN A 190 -4.37 -13.10 26.52
N LEU A 191 -3.30 -12.76 25.80
CA LEU A 191 -2.82 -13.54 24.66
C LEU A 191 -2.42 -14.96 25.06
N ALA A 192 -1.68 -15.13 26.16
CA ALA A 192 -1.25 -16.44 26.65
C ALA A 192 -2.45 -17.34 27.00
N LEU A 193 -3.48 -16.81 27.64
CA LEU A 193 -4.71 -17.56 27.93
C LEU A 193 -5.47 -17.93 26.65
N LEU A 194 -5.54 -17.04 25.67
CA LEU A 194 -6.15 -17.34 24.37
C LEU A 194 -5.41 -18.47 23.64
N LEU A 195 -4.08 -18.50 23.72
CA LEU A 195 -3.26 -19.57 23.14
C LEU A 195 -3.49 -20.91 23.86
N HIS A 196 -3.55 -20.90 25.19
CA HIS A 196 -3.89 -22.10 25.98
C HIS A 196 -5.30 -22.62 25.64
N ALA A 197 -6.30 -21.73 25.53
CA ALA A 197 -7.65 -22.07 25.11
C ALA A 197 -7.67 -22.68 23.70
N ALA A 198 -6.97 -22.05 22.74
CA ALA A 198 -6.90 -22.52 21.36
C ALA A 198 -6.22 -23.89 21.22
N LEU A 199 -5.23 -24.18 22.06
CA LEU A 199 -4.55 -25.49 22.07
C LEU A 199 -5.32 -26.56 22.85
N GLY A 200 -6.04 -26.17 23.89
CA GLY A 200 -6.86 -27.06 24.71
C GLY A 200 -8.19 -27.44 24.09
N ALA A 201 -8.75 -26.56 23.24
CA ALA A 201 -10.02 -26.73 22.53
C ALA A 201 -9.93 -26.19 21.07
N PRO A 202 -9.14 -26.85 20.19
CA PRO A 202 -8.83 -26.34 18.84
C PRO A 202 -10.07 -26.16 17.94
N ASP A 203 -11.09 -27.00 18.10
CA ASP A 203 -12.35 -26.92 17.33
C ASP A 203 -13.10 -25.60 17.59
N HIS A 204 -12.81 -24.94 18.72
CA HIS A 204 -13.42 -23.68 19.12
C HIS A 204 -12.56 -22.46 18.77
N TYR A 205 -11.43 -22.64 18.08
CA TYR A 205 -10.55 -21.53 17.70
C TYR A 205 -11.28 -20.45 16.86
N ALA A 206 -12.22 -20.85 16.00
CA ALA A 206 -13.02 -19.91 15.22
C ALA A 206 -13.87 -18.98 16.11
N CYS A 207 -14.42 -19.50 17.22
CA CYS A 207 -15.10 -18.72 18.25
C CYS A 207 -14.13 -17.78 18.96
N LEU A 208 -12.96 -18.29 19.40
CA LEU A 208 -11.93 -17.49 20.06
C LEU A 208 -11.41 -16.34 19.18
N LYS A 209 -11.34 -16.58 17.86
CA LYS A 209 -11.01 -15.57 16.84
C LYS A 209 -12.10 -14.46 16.77
N GLY A 210 -13.35 -14.75 17.07
CA GLY A 210 -14.46 -13.79 17.02
C GLY A 210 -14.63 -12.93 18.27
N LEU A 211 -13.94 -13.25 19.37
CA LEU A 211 -14.24 -12.70 20.69
C LEU A 211 -14.28 -11.18 20.72
N THR A 212 -15.46 -10.66 21.07
CA THR A 212 -15.67 -9.26 21.36
C THR A 212 -15.33 -8.95 22.82
N ARG A 213 -15.18 -7.66 23.15
CA ARG A 213 -14.97 -7.19 24.53
C ARG A 213 -16.08 -7.66 25.49
N ARG A 214 -17.30 -7.82 24.98
CA ARG A 214 -18.46 -8.27 25.79
C ARG A 214 -18.37 -9.76 26.13
N GLU A 215 -17.66 -10.54 25.33
CA GLU A 215 -17.56 -12.00 25.48
C GLU A 215 -16.30 -12.43 26.23
N ALA A 216 -15.27 -11.57 26.31
CA ALA A 216 -14.03 -11.85 27.04
C ALA A 216 -14.26 -12.29 28.50
N PRO A 217 -15.16 -11.68 29.32
CA PRO A 217 -15.41 -12.14 30.68
C PRO A 217 -15.93 -13.58 30.77
N ARG A 218 -16.74 -14.02 29.78
CA ARG A 218 -17.24 -15.40 29.73
C ARG A 218 -16.10 -16.40 29.49
N LEU A 219 -15.17 -16.05 28.59
CA LEU A 219 -13.98 -16.87 28.37
C LEU A 219 -13.12 -16.97 29.63
N TRP A 220 -12.87 -15.85 30.32
CA TRP A 220 -12.08 -15.85 31.55
C TRP A 220 -12.75 -16.71 32.63
N GLN A 221 -14.06 -16.61 32.80
CA GLN A 221 -14.79 -17.47 33.73
C GLN A 221 -14.66 -18.96 33.34
N ALA A 222 -14.80 -19.30 32.07
CA ALA A 222 -14.69 -20.69 31.60
C ALA A 222 -13.28 -21.26 31.80
N LEU A 223 -12.23 -20.48 31.50
CA LEU A 223 -10.84 -20.87 31.72
C LEU A 223 -10.50 -21.01 33.20
N ARG A 224 -11.10 -20.17 34.06
CA ARG A 224 -10.96 -20.31 35.51
C ARG A 224 -11.54 -21.64 36.00
N LEU A 225 -12.79 -21.94 35.64
CA LEU A 225 -13.44 -23.20 36.00
C LEU A 225 -12.68 -24.42 35.46
N GLN A 226 -12.20 -24.32 34.22
CA GLN A 226 -11.33 -25.34 33.62
C GLN A 226 -10.03 -25.53 34.42
N GLY A 227 -9.41 -24.44 34.89
CA GLY A 227 -8.19 -24.49 35.67
C GLY A 227 -8.39 -25.12 37.05
N GLU A 228 -9.48 -24.78 37.72
CA GLU A 228 -9.88 -25.37 39.01
C GLU A 228 -10.18 -26.87 38.85
N PHE A 229 -10.96 -27.24 37.84
CA PHE A 229 -11.27 -28.64 37.50
C PHE A 229 -10.01 -29.46 37.17
N GLY A 230 -9.12 -28.89 36.35
CA GLY A 230 -7.86 -29.52 35.95
C GLY A 230 -6.75 -29.45 37.00
N ARG A 231 -6.98 -28.81 38.16
CA ARG A 231 -5.97 -28.51 39.19
C ARG A 231 -4.73 -27.79 38.64
N THR A 232 -4.91 -26.94 37.63
CA THR A 232 -3.86 -26.09 37.05
C THR A 232 -3.96 -24.68 37.62
N ALA A 233 -3.36 -24.48 38.80
CA ALA A 233 -3.44 -23.21 39.54
C ALA A 233 -3.07 -21.98 38.70
N PRO A 234 -1.97 -21.95 37.91
CA PRO A 234 -1.61 -20.77 37.13
C PRO A 234 -2.67 -20.39 36.08
N LEU A 235 -3.38 -21.37 35.51
CA LEU A 235 -4.47 -21.11 34.55
C LEU A 235 -5.67 -20.45 35.24
N ALA A 236 -6.05 -20.95 36.42
CA ALA A 236 -7.16 -20.42 37.19
C ALA A 236 -6.86 -19.02 37.73
N GLU A 237 -5.66 -18.81 38.25
CA GLU A 237 -5.19 -17.52 38.79
C GLU A 237 -5.09 -16.46 37.70
N ALA A 238 -4.53 -16.78 36.53
CA ALA A 238 -4.46 -15.85 35.40
C ALA A 238 -5.84 -15.42 34.92
N ALA A 239 -6.78 -16.36 34.81
CA ALA A 239 -8.15 -16.06 34.43
C ALA A 239 -8.89 -15.20 35.47
N ALA A 240 -8.65 -15.46 36.76
CA ALA A 240 -9.18 -14.65 37.86
C ALA A 240 -8.60 -13.23 37.83
N LEU A 241 -7.29 -13.07 37.61
CA LEU A 241 -6.62 -11.78 37.52
C LEU A 241 -7.20 -10.91 36.39
N LEU A 242 -7.40 -11.48 35.20
CA LEU A 242 -8.00 -10.77 34.06
C LEU A 242 -9.49 -10.45 34.23
N SER A 243 -10.16 -11.07 35.20
CA SER A 243 -11.53 -10.75 35.57
C SER A 243 -11.63 -9.54 36.50
N THR A 244 -10.49 -9.04 37.02
CA THR A 244 -10.45 -7.82 37.84
C THR A 244 -10.54 -6.56 36.96
N PRO A 245 -11.12 -5.44 37.47
CA PRO A 245 -11.23 -4.20 36.69
C PRO A 245 -9.87 -3.61 36.28
N THR A 246 -8.88 -3.72 37.17
CA THR A 246 -7.51 -3.20 37.02
C THR A 246 -6.51 -4.29 37.38
N PRO A 247 -6.18 -5.20 36.43
CA PRO A 247 -5.24 -6.28 36.69
C PRO A 247 -3.85 -5.73 37.01
N ASP A 248 -3.22 -6.26 38.07
CA ASP A 248 -1.87 -5.88 38.44
C ASP A 248 -0.84 -6.42 37.43
N ALA A 249 0.02 -5.53 36.93
CA ALA A 249 1.00 -5.86 35.89
C ALA A 249 2.11 -6.79 36.40
N THR A 250 2.50 -6.65 37.68
CA THR A 250 3.56 -7.47 38.30
C THR A 250 3.08 -8.91 38.46
N ALA A 251 1.85 -9.09 38.97
CA ALA A 251 1.19 -10.39 39.06
C ALA A 251 0.98 -11.00 37.67
N ALA A 252 0.58 -10.19 36.67
CA ALA A 252 0.42 -10.67 35.30
C ALA A 252 1.74 -11.18 34.71
N ARG A 253 2.85 -10.48 34.97
CA ARG A 253 4.21 -10.87 34.55
C ARG A 253 4.65 -12.18 35.20
N ALA A 254 4.39 -12.38 36.49
CA ALA A 254 4.67 -13.65 37.17
C ALA A 254 3.87 -14.82 36.58
N LEU A 255 2.57 -14.64 36.39
CA LEU A 255 1.68 -15.66 35.83
C LEU A 255 2.01 -16.00 34.38
N LEU A 256 2.49 -15.04 33.58
CA LEU A 256 3.00 -15.30 32.23
C LEU A 256 4.13 -16.33 32.23
N ALA A 257 5.10 -16.18 33.15
CA ALA A 257 6.22 -17.11 33.26
C ALA A 257 5.75 -18.52 33.67
N ASP A 258 4.73 -18.63 34.51
CA ASP A 258 4.16 -19.91 34.92
C ASP A 258 3.36 -20.57 33.80
N LEU A 259 2.51 -19.81 33.10
CA LEU A 259 1.77 -20.28 31.93
C LEU A 259 2.70 -20.77 30.80
N ALA A 260 3.88 -20.16 30.65
CA ALA A 260 4.91 -20.57 29.69
C ALA A 260 5.50 -21.97 29.96
N ARG A 261 5.43 -22.43 31.21
CA ARG A 261 5.96 -23.74 31.63
C ARG A 261 4.90 -24.83 31.60
N LEU A 262 3.61 -24.48 31.59
CA LEU A 262 2.53 -25.46 31.61
C LEU A 262 2.57 -26.40 30.39
N PRO A 263 2.31 -27.70 30.59
CA PRO A 263 2.07 -28.62 29.48
C PRO A 263 0.71 -28.31 28.83
N PHE A 264 0.59 -28.59 27.54
CA PHE A 264 -0.70 -28.50 26.85
C PHE A 264 -1.52 -29.76 27.09
N ALA A 265 -2.61 -29.61 27.83
CA ALA A 265 -3.61 -30.64 28.06
C ALA A 265 -4.92 -30.31 27.32
N PRO A 266 -5.65 -31.33 26.84
CA PRO A 266 -7.04 -31.13 26.38
C PRO A 266 -7.89 -30.48 27.47
N MET A 267 -8.78 -29.57 27.08
CA MET A 267 -9.65 -28.82 28.00
C MET A 267 -11.13 -29.14 27.71
N PRO A 268 -11.63 -30.34 28.09
CA PRO A 268 -12.97 -30.78 27.74
C PRO A 268 -14.07 -29.98 28.44
N LEU A 269 -13.84 -29.50 29.67
CA LEU A 269 -14.79 -28.63 30.37
C LEU A 269 -14.89 -27.27 29.66
N LEU A 270 -13.75 -26.69 29.26
CA LEU A 270 -13.74 -25.48 28.44
C LEU A 270 -14.52 -25.68 27.14
N ALA A 271 -14.29 -26.78 26.42
CA ALA A 271 -15.03 -27.08 25.19
C ALA A 271 -16.55 -27.16 25.44
N GLY A 272 -16.98 -27.84 26.51
CA GLY A 272 -18.39 -27.89 26.89
C GLY A 272 -18.98 -26.51 27.24
N LEU A 273 -18.21 -25.67 27.95
CA LEU A 273 -18.64 -24.31 28.32
C LEU A 273 -18.67 -23.33 27.14
N LEU A 274 -17.96 -23.63 26.05
CA LEU A 274 -17.93 -22.83 24.82
C LEU A 274 -18.93 -23.30 23.75
N GLY A 275 -19.63 -24.43 23.97
CA GLY A 275 -20.44 -25.13 22.97
C GLY A 275 -21.57 -24.35 22.30
N ASP A 276 -22.01 -23.23 22.88
CA ASP A 276 -23.09 -22.37 22.36
C ASP A 276 -22.60 -21.13 21.58
N MET A 277 -21.28 -20.96 21.42
CA MET A 277 -20.71 -19.78 20.77
C MET A 277 -20.61 -19.96 19.25
N THR A 278 -21.43 -19.26 18.48
CA THR A 278 -21.35 -19.27 17.00
C THR A 278 -20.08 -18.54 16.51
N PRO A 279 -19.38 -19.06 15.50
CA PRO A 279 -18.20 -18.39 14.95
C PRO A 279 -18.62 -17.08 14.26
N GLY A 280 -18.01 -15.97 14.66
CA GLY A 280 -18.24 -14.67 14.03
C GLY A 280 -17.96 -14.73 12.52
N SER A 281 -18.83 -14.05 11.74
CA SER A 281 -18.80 -14.04 10.28
C SER A 281 -17.39 -13.89 9.69
N PRO A 282 -17.09 -14.57 8.57
CA PRO A 282 -15.81 -14.41 7.88
C PRO A 282 -15.56 -12.93 7.59
N SER A 283 -14.30 -12.51 7.68
CA SER A 283 -13.89 -11.16 7.28
C SER A 283 -14.32 -10.92 5.83
N PRO A 284 -14.85 -9.73 5.50
CA PRO A 284 -15.27 -9.44 4.14
C PRO A 284 -14.06 -9.62 3.19
N PRO A 285 -14.28 -10.15 1.98
CA PRO A 285 -13.23 -10.17 0.97
C PRO A 285 -12.75 -8.73 0.72
N VAL A 286 -11.45 -8.61 0.42
CA VAL A 286 -10.88 -7.33 -0.03
C VAL A 286 -11.66 -6.91 -1.29
N PRO A 287 -12.23 -5.70 -1.34
CA PRO A 287 -12.99 -5.27 -2.51
C PRO A 287 -12.06 -5.22 -3.72
N ASP A 288 -12.51 -5.82 -4.82
CA ASP A 288 -11.83 -5.73 -6.11
C ASP A 288 -11.77 -4.25 -6.55
N PRO A 289 -10.60 -3.76 -7.00
CA PRO A 289 -10.40 -2.36 -7.36
C PRO A 289 -11.00 -1.97 -8.73
N LEU A 290 -11.50 -2.94 -9.50
CA LEU A 290 -12.27 -2.69 -10.72
C LEU A 290 -13.74 -3.03 -10.45
N PRO A 291 -14.65 -2.04 -10.43
CA PRO A 291 -16.06 -2.32 -10.27
C PRO A 291 -16.61 -2.87 -11.59
N VAL A 292 -16.83 -4.19 -11.66
CA VAL A 292 -17.81 -4.80 -12.57
C VAL A 292 -18.44 -5.99 -11.85
N GLU A 293 -19.72 -5.84 -11.47
CA GLU A 293 -20.51 -6.80 -10.70
C GLU A 293 -20.98 -8.03 -11.51
N ASP A 294 -20.61 -8.12 -12.80
CA ASP A 294 -21.15 -9.12 -13.72
C ASP A 294 -20.05 -9.96 -14.38
N ASP A 295 -19.94 -11.22 -13.94
CA ASP A 295 -19.03 -12.22 -14.51
C ASP A 295 -19.33 -12.53 -15.99
N SER A 296 -20.50 -12.13 -16.52
CA SER A 296 -20.87 -12.33 -17.94
C SER A 296 -20.10 -11.43 -18.92
N LEU A 297 -19.47 -10.36 -18.43
CA LEU A 297 -18.71 -9.40 -19.25
C LEU A 297 -17.22 -9.75 -19.37
N ARG A 298 -16.79 -10.90 -18.81
CA ARG A 298 -15.39 -11.33 -18.90
C ARG A 298 -14.96 -11.56 -20.35
N ILE A 299 -13.80 -10.99 -20.67
CA ILE A 299 -13.11 -11.16 -21.94
C ILE A 299 -12.32 -12.46 -21.89
N ASP A 300 -12.72 -13.43 -22.71
CA ASP A 300 -11.83 -14.51 -23.07
C ASP A 300 -10.77 -13.99 -24.04
N PHE A 301 -9.51 -14.03 -23.60
CA PHE A 301 -8.37 -13.55 -24.38
C PHE A 301 -8.05 -14.48 -25.57
N SER A 302 -8.53 -15.73 -25.58
CA SER A 302 -8.38 -16.58 -26.78
C SER A 302 -9.20 -16.09 -27.97
N ASP A 303 -10.24 -15.30 -27.70
CA ASP A 303 -11.15 -14.75 -28.71
C ASP A 303 -10.72 -13.35 -29.18
N CYS A 304 -9.52 -12.92 -28.80
CA CYS A 304 -8.93 -11.65 -29.18
C CYS A 304 -7.96 -11.86 -30.35
N ASP A 305 -8.03 -10.96 -31.34
CA ASP A 305 -7.08 -10.95 -32.45
C ASP A 305 -5.67 -10.56 -32.00
N GLU A 306 -5.60 -9.77 -30.92
CA GLU A 306 -4.34 -9.30 -30.34
C GLU A 306 -4.47 -9.12 -28.83
N VAL A 307 -3.44 -9.55 -28.10
CA VAL A 307 -3.34 -9.39 -26.65
C VAL A 307 -1.93 -8.89 -26.36
N CYS A 308 -1.83 -7.64 -25.93
CA CYS A 308 -0.54 -7.01 -25.64
C CYS A 308 0.01 -7.49 -24.29
N PRO A 309 1.33 -7.37 -24.05
CA PRO A 309 1.89 -7.54 -22.72
C PRO A 309 1.19 -6.64 -21.70
N ARG A 310 1.05 -7.12 -20.46
CA ARG A 310 0.48 -6.32 -19.37
C ARG A 310 1.32 -5.06 -19.16
N ALA A 311 0.65 -3.90 -19.18
CA ALA A 311 1.23 -2.61 -18.87
C ALA A 311 0.51 -2.02 -17.64
N ASP A 312 1.27 -1.59 -16.63
CA ASP A 312 0.73 -1.31 -15.29
C ASP A 312 -0.06 -2.52 -14.74
N THR A 313 -1.39 -2.40 -14.61
CA THR A 313 -2.31 -3.44 -14.09
C THR A 313 -3.27 -3.95 -15.16
N LEU A 314 -3.15 -3.47 -16.40
CA LEU A 314 -4.12 -3.71 -17.46
C LEU A 314 -3.44 -4.34 -18.68
N ILE A 315 -4.25 -5.09 -19.41
CA ILE A 315 -3.90 -5.72 -20.67
C ILE A 315 -4.71 -5.01 -21.73
N ARG A 316 -4.02 -4.38 -22.68
CA ARG A 316 -4.64 -3.88 -23.91
C ARG A 316 -4.88 -5.08 -24.82
N TYR A 317 -6.08 -5.19 -25.37
CA TYR A 317 -6.45 -6.26 -26.30
C TYR A 317 -7.24 -5.70 -27.48
N ARG A 318 -7.22 -6.41 -28.61
CA ARG A 318 -8.00 -6.10 -29.80
C ARG A 318 -8.95 -7.24 -30.12
N ARG A 319 -10.23 -6.89 -30.34
CA ARG A 319 -11.25 -7.81 -30.84
C ARG A 319 -11.95 -7.16 -32.03
N GLY A 320 -11.86 -7.79 -33.19
CA GLY A 320 -12.18 -7.17 -34.47
C GLY A 320 -11.35 -5.93 -34.72
N ASN A 321 -12.03 -4.82 -35.03
CA ASN A 321 -11.40 -3.54 -35.32
C ASN A 321 -11.45 -2.55 -34.13
N ARG A 322 -11.55 -3.09 -32.90
CA ARG A 322 -11.75 -2.31 -31.69
C ARG A 322 -10.78 -2.76 -30.60
N TRP A 323 -10.19 -1.79 -29.92
CA TRP A 323 -9.32 -1.98 -28.78
C TRP A 323 -10.10 -1.86 -27.47
N GLY A 324 -9.66 -2.59 -26.46
CA GLY A 324 -10.18 -2.50 -25.09
C GLY A 324 -9.08 -2.76 -24.08
N PHE A 325 -9.42 -2.55 -22.81
CA PHE A 325 -8.55 -2.88 -21.69
C PHE A 325 -9.26 -3.84 -20.75
N ALA A 326 -8.52 -4.80 -20.19
CA ALA A 326 -9.01 -5.69 -19.18
C ALA A 326 -7.91 -5.99 -18.15
N ASP A 327 -8.30 -6.43 -16.95
CA ASP A 327 -7.34 -7.01 -16.02
C ASP A 327 -6.88 -8.41 -16.48
N ARG A 328 -5.95 -9.01 -15.73
CA ARG A 328 -5.45 -10.37 -16.01
C ARG A 328 -6.50 -11.48 -15.94
N HIS A 329 -7.66 -11.21 -15.34
CA HIS A 329 -8.77 -12.13 -15.18
C HIS A 329 -9.83 -11.90 -16.27
N GLY A 330 -9.53 -11.07 -17.27
CA GLY A 330 -10.42 -10.72 -18.36
C GLY A 330 -11.53 -9.75 -17.96
N ARG A 331 -11.47 -9.14 -16.76
CA ARG A 331 -12.51 -8.17 -16.37
C ARG A 331 -12.26 -6.86 -17.13
N PRO A 332 -13.20 -6.38 -17.94
CA PRO A 332 -12.98 -5.21 -18.79
C PRO A 332 -12.95 -3.92 -17.96
N LEU A 333 -12.12 -2.97 -18.38
CA LEU A 333 -12.12 -1.61 -17.85
C LEU A 333 -13.27 -0.82 -18.48
N GLY A 334 -14.48 -1.00 -17.93
CA GLY A 334 -15.70 -0.42 -18.47
C GLY A 334 -16.18 -1.11 -19.74
N THR A 335 -17.22 -0.55 -20.36
CA THR A 335 -17.86 -1.12 -21.56
C THR A 335 -17.42 -0.44 -22.87
N GLU A 336 -16.70 0.68 -22.78
CA GLU A 336 -16.25 1.43 -23.95
C GLU A 336 -15.10 0.69 -24.66
N THR A 337 -15.11 0.75 -25.99
CA THR A 337 -14.01 0.25 -26.84
C THR A 337 -13.51 1.38 -27.73
N PHE A 338 -12.30 1.24 -28.26
CA PHE A 338 -11.58 2.32 -28.94
C PHE A 338 -11.20 1.92 -30.37
N LEU A 339 -11.07 2.91 -31.25
CA LEU A 339 -10.54 2.71 -32.61
C LEU A 339 -9.03 2.46 -32.56
N GLU A 340 -8.32 3.18 -31.70
CA GLU A 340 -6.90 3.02 -31.39
C GLU A 340 -6.70 3.24 -29.89
N ALA A 341 -5.66 2.62 -29.33
CA ALA A 341 -5.33 2.76 -27.92
C ALA A 341 -3.83 2.48 -27.73
N ASP A 342 -3.16 3.27 -26.91
CA ASP A 342 -1.81 3.00 -26.42
C ASP A 342 -1.87 2.13 -25.15
N ASP A 343 -0.72 1.58 -24.75
CA ASP A 343 -0.59 0.87 -23.48
C ASP A 343 -0.73 1.83 -22.29
N PHE A 344 -1.25 1.32 -21.16
CA PHE A 344 -1.27 2.08 -19.92
C PHE A 344 0.16 2.30 -19.41
N TYR A 345 0.47 3.56 -19.12
CA TYR A 345 1.74 3.95 -18.52
C TYR A 345 1.50 5.10 -17.55
N GLU A 346 2.06 5.02 -16.33
CA GLU A 346 1.81 6.02 -15.27
C GLU A 346 0.31 6.24 -14.98
N GLY A 347 -0.48 5.17 -15.14
CA GLY A 347 -1.92 5.13 -14.93
C GLY A 347 -2.78 5.88 -15.94
N ARG A 348 -2.25 6.19 -17.13
CA ARG A 348 -3.00 6.77 -18.24
C ARG A 348 -2.73 6.02 -19.54
N ALA A 349 -3.67 6.11 -20.47
CA ALA A 349 -3.51 5.65 -21.85
C ALA A 349 -4.11 6.67 -22.82
N ALA A 350 -3.42 6.95 -23.93
CA ALA A 350 -4.01 7.68 -25.04
C ALA A 350 -4.95 6.74 -25.80
N VAL A 351 -6.20 7.16 -26.04
CA VAL A 351 -7.20 6.36 -26.75
C VAL A 351 -7.92 7.19 -27.78
N ARG A 352 -8.26 6.59 -28.92
CA ARG A 352 -9.02 7.24 -30.00
C ARG A 352 -10.43 6.67 -30.08
N THR A 353 -11.43 7.52 -29.90
CA THR A 353 -12.83 7.19 -30.16
C THR A 353 -13.24 7.69 -31.55
N ALA A 354 -14.53 7.61 -31.88
CA ALA A 354 -15.05 8.22 -33.10
C ALA A 354 -14.99 9.76 -33.08
N SER A 355 -14.97 10.38 -31.90
CA SER A 355 -14.95 11.85 -31.74
C SER A 355 -13.54 12.45 -31.70
N GLY A 356 -12.52 11.63 -31.44
CA GLY A 356 -11.14 12.09 -31.37
C GLY A 356 -10.31 11.32 -30.35
N TRP A 357 -9.11 11.83 -30.08
CA TRP A 357 -8.21 11.32 -29.06
C TRP A 357 -8.53 11.88 -27.67
N GLY A 358 -8.43 11.03 -26.66
CA GLY A 358 -8.57 11.35 -25.24
C GLY A 358 -7.52 10.65 -24.39
N LEU A 359 -7.39 11.09 -23.14
CA LEU A 359 -6.47 10.49 -22.16
C LEU A 359 -7.28 9.76 -21.10
N LEU A 360 -7.29 8.43 -21.15
CA LEU A 360 -8.07 7.55 -20.29
C LEU A 360 -7.37 7.32 -18.95
N ARG A 361 -8.14 7.22 -17.85
CA ARG A 361 -7.71 6.82 -16.51
C ARG A 361 -8.03 5.36 -16.22
N ARG A 362 -7.41 4.79 -15.19
CA ARG A 362 -7.65 3.40 -14.74
C ARG A 362 -9.02 3.15 -14.11
N ASP A 363 -9.80 4.19 -13.83
CA ASP A 363 -11.19 4.07 -13.38
C ASP A 363 -12.18 4.11 -14.57
N GLY A 364 -11.68 4.18 -15.81
CA GLY A 364 -12.47 4.29 -17.02
C GLY A 364 -12.91 5.71 -17.35
N THR A 365 -12.59 6.71 -16.52
CA THR A 365 -12.88 8.12 -16.80
C THR A 365 -11.82 8.77 -17.67
N TYR A 366 -12.12 9.92 -18.27
CA TYR A 366 -11.18 10.67 -19.09
C TYR A 366 -10.52 11.82 -18.31
N ALA A 367 -9.19 11.86 -18.32
CA ALA A 367 -8.42 13.04 -17.92
C ALA A 367 -8.51 14.15 -18.98
N LEU A 368 -8.40 13.76 -20.24
CA LEU A 368 -8.74 14.60 -21.38
C LEU A 368 -9.87 13.93 -22.15
N PRO A 369 -11.04 14.57 -22.31
CA PRO A 369 -12.12 14.04 -23.13
C PRO A 369 -11.65 13.71 -24.55
N PRO A 370 -12.27 12.72 -25.21
CA PRO A 370 -11.86 12.26 -26.53
C PRO A 370 -12.33 13.21 -27.65
N ASP A 371 -11.84 14.44 -27.63
CA ASP A 371 -12.19 15.53 -28.55
C ASP A 371 -10.93 16.21 -29.13
N ARG A 372 -9.76 15.57 -29.02
CA ARG A 372 -8.50 16.05 -29.61
C ARG A 372 -8.30 15.47 -31.00
N GLU A 373 -7.68 16.26 -31.87
CA GLU A 373 -7.31 15.80 -33.21
C GLU A 373 -6.12 14.83 -33.14
N GLN A 374 -5.15 15.13 -32.27
CA GLN A 374 -3.97 14.31 -31.96
C GLN A 374 -3.67 14.39 -30.46
N LEU A 375 -3.08 13.34 -29.90
CA LEU A 375 -2.66 13.28 -28.51
C LEU A 375 -1.44 12.36 -28.36
N SER A 376 -0.45 12.79 -27.57
CA SER A 376 0.66 11.96 -27.11
C SER A 376 0.79 12.04 -25.59
N TRP A 377 0.87 10.90 -24.92
CA TRP A 377 1.09 10.80 -23.48
C TRP A 377 2.56 10.52 -23.17
N HIS A 378 3.20 11.41 -22.41
CA HIS A 378 4.60 11.29 -22.01
C HIS A 378 4.67 11.00 -20.51
N GLY A 379 4.38 9.74 -20.13
CA GLY A 379 4.28 9.40 -18.72
C GLY A 379 5.54 9.66 -17.86
N PRO A 380 6.80 9.49 -18.34
CA PRO A 380 7.96 9.78 -17.50
C PRO A 380 8.00 11.24 -17.06
N ASP A 381 7.49 12.13 -17.90
CA ASP A 381 7.40 13.58 -17.67
C ASP A 381 6.03 14.01 -17.10
N ASN A 382 5.07 13.08 -16.99
CA ASN A 382 3.70 13.30 -16.53
C ASN A 382 2.93 14.41 -17.25
N VAL A 383 3.18 14.58 -18.56
CA VAL A 383 2.49 15.55 -19.41
C VAL A 383 1.89 14.90 -20.66
N ALA A 384 0.87 15.53 -21.21
CA ALA A 384 0.31 15.19 -22.51
C ALA A 384 0.43 16.36 -23.47
N THR A 385 0.81 16.09 -24.72
CA THR A 385 0.69 17.05 -25.82
C THR A 385 -0.55 16.68 -26.63
N ALA A 386 -1.41 17.64 -26.92
CA ALA A 386 -2.59 17.37 -27.74
C ALA A 386 -2.98 18.58 -28.58
N SER A 387 -3.55 18.31 -29.75
CA SER A 387 -3.99 19.36 -30.67
C SER A 387 -5.51 19.56 -30.67
N ARG A 388 -5.91 20.82 -30.79
CA ARG A 388 -7.29 21.26 -30.95
C ARG A 388 -7.31 22.49 -31.86
N ASP A 389 -8.22 22.51 -32.82
CA ASP A 389 -8.38 23.60 -33.78
C ASP A 389 -7.06 23.91 -34.53
N GLY A 390 -6.33 22.83 -34.89
CA GLY A 390 -5.03 22.91 -35.57
C GLY A 390 -3.86 23.41 -34.71
N LEU A 391 -4.05 23.65 -33.41
CA LEU A 391 -3.00 24.14 -32.50
C LEU A 391 -2.67 23.12 -31.41
N TRP A 392 -1.39 22.98 -31.11
CA TRP A 392 -0.85 22.12 -30.05
C TRP A 392 -0.81 22.83 -28.71
N HIS A 393 -1.23 22.12 -27.67
CA HIS A 393 -1.21 22.56 -26.29
C HIS A 393 -0.60 21.49 -25.38
N LEU A 394 0.00 21.94 -24.28
CA LEU A 394 0.51 21.08 -23.22
C LEU A 394 -0.53 20.95 -22.11
N TYR A 395 -0.72 19.74 -21.61
CA TYR A 395 -1.62 19.41 -20.50
C TYR A 395 -0.87 18.64 -19.41
N ASP A 396 -1.27 18.83 -18.15
CA ASP A 396 -0.84 17.93 -17.08
C ASP A 396 -1.59 16.59 -17.15
N ARG A 397 -1.15 15.63 -16.33
CA ARG A 397 -1.75 14.29 -16.22
C ARG A 397 -3.23 14.25 -15.81
N CYS A 398 -3.77 15.36 -15.31
CA CYS A 398 -5.17 15.51 -14.96
C CYS A 398 -5.99 16.17 -16.08
N GLY A 399 -5.34 16.55 -17.18
CA GLY A 399 -5.95 17.18 -18.34
C GLY A 399 -6.11 18.70 -18.22
N ARG A 400 -5.51 19.34 -17.21
CA ARG A 400 -5.48 20.80 -17.15
C ARG A 400 -4.44 21.32 -18.14
N GLN A 401 -4.86 22.25 -18.98
CA GLN A 401 -3.97 22.92 -19.92
C GLN A 401 -2.93 23.77 -19.16
N LEU A 402 -1.66 23.59 -19.52
CA LEU A 402 -0.51 24.28 -18.92
C LEU A 402 -0.04 25.46 -19.76
N THR A 403 -0.13 25.35 -21.09
CA THR A 403 0.21 26.44 -22.02
C THR A 403 -0.90 27.47 -22.12
N ALA A 404 -0.54 28.76 -22.00
CA ALA A 404 -1.49 29.86 -22.19
C ALA A 404 -1.91 30.03 -23.66
N GLU A 405 -0.97 29.85 -24.59
CA GLU A 405 -1.18 29.97 -26.04
C GLU A 405 -0.85 28.64 -26.74
N GLY A 406 -1.49 28.37 -27.88
CA GLY A 406 -1.20 27.18 -28.68
C GLY A 406 0.05 27.34 -29.55
N ALA A 407 0.64 26.24 -29.99
CA ALA A 407 1.74 26.19 -30.95
C ALA A 407 1.28 25.59 -32.29
N ASP A 408 1.89 25.97 -33.40
CA ASP A 408 1.62 25.33 -34.71
C ASP A 408 2.20 23.91 -34.75
N TRP A 409 3.22 23.66 -33.94
CA TRP A 409 3.86 22.36 -33.76
C TRP A 409 4.55 22.29 -32.40
N MET A 410 4.53 21.11 -31.79
CA MET A 410 5.15 20.80 -30.50
C MET A 410 5.87 19.47 -30.63
N GLY A 411 7.14 19.42 -30.20
CA GLY A 411 7.91 18.18 -30.14
C GLY A 411 7.76 17.47 -28.79
N ASP A 412 8.37 16.29 -28.68
CA ASP A 412 8.35 15.52 -27.44
C ASP A 412 9.17 16.19 -26.31
N PRO A 413 8.80 15.95 -25.04
CA PRO A 413 9.63 16.29 -23.90
C PRO A 413 11.05 15.73 -24.02
N SER A 414 12.03 16.58 -23.73
CA SER A 414 13.42 16.17 -23.56
C SER A 414 14.08 17.00 -22.47
N GLU A 415 14.68 16.33 -21.48
CA GLU A 415 15.37 16.96 -20.34
C GLU A 415 14.54 18.06 -19.64
N GLY A 416 13.23 17.82 -19.48
CA GLY A 416 12.30 18.72 -18.80
C GLY A 416 11.81 19.92 -19.63
N ARG A 417 11.96 19.88 -20.95
CA ARG A 417 11.54 20.96 -21.86
C ARG A 417 10.90 20.41 -23.14
N LEU A 418 10.08 21.23 -23.79
CA LEU A 418 9.56 20.96 -25.12
C LEU A 418 10.04 22.03 -26.10
N LEU A 419 10.37 21.59 -27.31
CA LEU A 419 10.56 22.47 -28.45
C LEU A 419 9.20 22.78 -29.07
N ILE A 420 8.91 24.06 -29.28
CA ILE A 420 7.67 24.52 -29.91
C ILE A 420 7.96 25.41 -31.11
N ARG A 421 7.02 25.44 -32.05
CA ARG A 421 7.02 26.35 -33.19
C ARG A 421 5.71 27.12 -33.27
N ARG A 422 5.79 28.44 -33.45
CA ARG A 422 4.64 29.32 -33.68
C ARG A 422 5.05 30.44 -34.63
N GLY A 423 4.26 30.69 -35.67
CA GLY A 423 4.53 31.72 -36.67
C GLY A 423 5.87 31.51 -37.40
N GLY A 424 6.26 30.25 -37.63
CA GLY A 424 7.52 29.90 -38.30
C GLY A 424 8.78 30.08 -37.46
N ARG A 425 8.67 30.42 -36.17
CA ARG A 425 9.80 30.61 -35.25
C ARG A 425 9.75 29.58 -34.13
N PHE A 426 10.92 29.13 -33.71
CA PHE A 426 11.10 28.12 -32.68
C PHE A 426 11.50 28.74 -31.33
N GLY A 427 11.13 28.04 -30.26
CA GLY A 427 11.50 28.35 -28.88
C GLY A 427 11.23 27.17 -27.96
N PHE A 428 11.61 27.30 -26.69
CA PHE A 428 11.47 26.24 -25.69
C PHE A 428 10.51 26.64 -24.57
N ILE A 429 9.72 25.68 -24.11
CA ILE A 429 8.89 25.80 -22.91
C ILE A 429 9.28 24.71 -21.90
N GLY A 430 9.06 24.97 -20.61
CA GLY A 430 9.17 23.96 -19.57
C GLY A 430 7.95 23.03 -19.53
N LEU A 431 8.05 21.94 -18.76
CA LEU A 431 6.91 21.03 -18.52
C LEU A 431 5.75 21.69 -17.75
N ASP A 432 5.98 22.86 -17.15
CA ASP A 432 4.94 23.68 -16.52
C ASP A 432 4.22 24.61 -17.51
N GLY A 433 4.56 24.53 -18.80
CA GLY A 433 4.00 25.35 -19.88
C GLY A 433 4.60 26.76 -19.96
N ARG A 434 5.58 27.11 -19.11
CA ARG A 434 6.18 28.44 -19.13
C ARG A 434 7.28 28.55 -20.18
N PRO A 435 7.41 29.69 -20.89
CA PRO A 435 8.52 29.93 -21.80
C PRO A 435 9.87 29.87 -21.09
N VAL A 436 10.78 29.05 -21.60
CA VAL A 436 12.22 29.07 -21.26
C VAL A 436 12.92 30.07 -22.17
N THR A 437 12.56 30.10 -23.45
CA THR A 437 13.06 31.10 -24.41
C THR A 437 11.91 31.79 -25.11
N THR A 438 12.17 32.98 -25.65
CA THR A 438 11.28 33.58 -26.64
C THR A 438 11.32 32.80 -27.96
N LEU A 439 10.27 32.95 -28.78
CA LEU A 439 10.18 32.38 -30.13
C LEU A 439 11.06 33.17 -31.11
N ARG A 440 12.37 32.87 -31.12
CA ARG A 440 13.37 33.65 -31.84
C ARG A 440 14.34 32.84 -32.69
N PHE A 441 14.18 31.53 -32.75
CA PHE A 441 15.07 30.67 -33.53
C PHE A 441 14.45 30.38 -34.90
N ASP A 442 15.28 30.38 -35.94
CA ASP A 442 14.90 29.95 -37.29
C ASP A 442 14.73 28.43 -37.34
N GLU A 443 15.62 27.71 -36.66
CA GLU A 443 15.60 26.27 -36.44
C GLU A 443 16.14 25.95 -35.05
N ALA A 444 15.70 24.83 -34.49
CA ALA A 444 16.17 24.34 -33.21
C ALA A 444 15.99 22.82 -33.11
N TYR A 445 16.83 22.19 -32.30
CA TYR A 445 16.74 20.78 -31.95
C TYR A 445 16.48 20.61 -30.44
N SER A 446 15.85 19.50 -30.05
CA SER A 446 15.59 19.17 -28.65
C SER A 446 16.88 19.09 -27.82
N PHE A 447 16.75 19.34 -26.53
CA PHE A 447 17.87 19.23 -25.59
C PHE A 447 18.41 17.81 -25.52
N ARG A 448 19.74 17.68 -25.48
CA ARG A 448 20.45 16.43 -25.22
C ARG A 448 21.79 16.73 -24.55
N ASN A 449 22.09 16.01 -23.47
CA ASN A 449 23.25 16.22 -22.62
C ASN A 449 23.38 17.68 -22.12
N GLY A 450 22.25 18.29 -21.73
CA GLY A 450 22.19 19.65 -21.20
C GLY A 450 22.40 20.76 -22.23
N ARG A 451 22.28 20.47 -23.53
CA ARG A 451 22.48 21.44 -24.61
C ARG A 451 21.47 21.29 -25.72
N ALA A 452 21.12 22.38 -26.38
CA ALA A 452 20.34 22.38 -27.63
C ALA A 452 21.05 23.20 -28.71
N ALA A 453 21.04 22.70 -29.95
CA ALA A 453 21.53 23.45 -31.10
C ALA A 453 20.41 24.30 -31.68
N VAL A 454 20.68 25.59 -31.89
CA VAL A 454 19.72 26.57 -32.41
C VAL A 454 20.34 27.41 -33.49
N ARG A 455 19.51 27.91 -34.42
CA ARG A 455 19.92 28.76 -35.53
C ARG A 455 19.25 30.12 -35.46
N ILE A 456 20.04 31.19 -35.58
CA ILE A 456 19.53 32.56 -35.76
C ILE A 456 20.27 33.19 -36.93
N ARG A 457 19.53 33.71 -37.93
CA ARG A 457 20.07 34.42 -39.11
C ARG A 457 21.16 33.63 -39.84
N GLY A 458 21.02 32.32 -39.90
CA GLY A 458 21.97 31.43 -40.59
C GLY A 458 23.11 30.89 -39.72
N GLU A 459 23.33 31.42 -38.51
CA GLU A 459 24.39 30.95 -37.62
C GLU A 459 23.87 29.95 -36.59
N TRP A 460 24.57 28.82 -36.47
CA TRP A 460 24.33 27.80 -35.45
C TRP A 460 25.13 28.08 -34.18
N PHE A 461 24.49 27.93 -33.03
CA PHE A 461 25.16 27.93 -31.74
C PHE A 461 24.41 27.02 -30.76
N GLN A 462 25.06 26.70 -29.64
CA GLN A 462 24.46 25.91 -28.58
C GLN A 462 23.89 26.82 -27.49
N ILE A 463 22.79 26.39 -26.89
CA ILE A 463 22.25 27.00 -25.68
C ILE A 463 22.27 26.02 -24.51
N ASP A 464 22.41 26.58 -23.32
CA ASP A 464 22.28 25.89 -22.06
C ASP A 464 20.79 25.66 -21.71
N PRO A 465 20.50 24.89 -20.64
CA PRO A 465 19.13 24.59 -20.23
C PRO A 465 18.31 25.83 -19.85
N ASP A 466 18.94 26.96 -19.53
CA ASP A 466 18.26 28.22 -19.21
C ASP A 466 18.05 29.10 -20.45
N GLY A 467 18.54 28.66 -21.62
CA GLY A 467 18.40 29.36 -22.89
C GLY A 467 19.52 30.37 -23.19
N HIS A 468 20.59 30.37 -22.39
CA HIS A 468 21.77 31.20 -22.64
C HIS A 468 22.69 30.54 -23.65
N ARG A 469 23.32 31.35 -24.51
CA ARG A 469 24.31 30.86 -25.46
C ARG A 469 25.52 30.31 -24.70
N ILE A 470 25.93 29.09 -25.06
CA ILE A 470 27.17 28.49 -24.58
C ILE A 470 28.30 28.97 -25.51
N ASN A 471 29.34 29.55 -24.92
CA ASN A 471 30.53 29.98 -25.62
C ASN A 471 31.55 28.85 -25.77
#